data_AF-A0A1F5S4Y3-F1
#
_entry.id   AF-A0A1F5S4Y3-F1
#
_cell.length_a   1.000
_cell.length_b   1.000
_cell.length_c   1.000
_cell.angle_alpha   90.00
_cell.angle_beta   90.00
_cell.angle_gamma   90.00
#
_symmetry.space_group_name_H-M   'P 1'
#
loop_
_entity.id
_entity.type
_entity.pdbx_description
1 polymer ?
#
loop_
_entity_poly.entity_id
_entity_poly.type
_entity_poly.pdbx_seq_one_letter_code
_entity_poly.pdbx_strand_id
1 'polypeptide(L)'
;MDASKTLAEFKEKVDPEIEKYFNRVIREAEGKDAIIAEALRYVRKIILAGGKRLRPAFMYYGYLAAGGREREKIIKTSIGIELIHAFLLIHDDIIDKDEKRHNLDTVNFRYEKLGKKFFRRENPGHFGNSMAIIFGDMVAAMGNQIVFSSDFSPALVVKALHKLQTIISATVVGQAKDIYMEYKQFTRSMNSYVICKTTKRINFIK
;
A
#
# COMPACT_ATOMS: atom_id res chain seq x y z
N MET A 1 -10.75 -4.90 -28.58
CA MET A 1 -10.06 -5.59 -27.47
C MET A 1 -10.75 -5.17 -26.19
N ASP A 2 -11.31 -6.10 -25.42
CA ASP A 2 -11.94 -5.77 -24.13
C ASP A 2 -10.87 -5.67 -23.05
N ALA A 3 -10.61 -4.44 -22.59
CA ALA A 3 -9.60 -4.16 -21.57
C ALA A 3 -9.90 -4.87 -20.24
N SER A 4 -11.17 -5.07 -19.89
CA SER A 4 -11.56 -5.76 -18.66
C SER A 4 -11.20 -7.23 -18.72
N LYS A 5 -11.51 -7.87 -19.86
CA LYS A 5 -11.11 -9.27 -20.13
C LYS A 5 -9.59 -9.43 -20.12
N THR A 6 -8.86 -8.55 -20.79
CA THR A 6 -7.38 -8.59 -20.81
C THR A 6 -6.77 -8.47 -19.41
N LEU A 7 -7.32 -7.62 -18.54
CA LEU A 7 -6.85 -7.50 -17.16
C LEU A 7 -7.18 -8.74 -16.32
N ALA A 8 -8.33 -9.37 -16.54
CA ALA A 8 -8.67 -10.62 -15.88
C ALA A 8 -7.68 -11.75 -16.26
N GLU A 9 -7.41 -11.93 -17.55
CA GLU A 9 -6.43 -12.91 -18.05
C GLU A 9 -5.00 -12.61 -17.55
N PHE A 10 -4.65 -11.32 -17.40
CA PHE A 10 -3.36 -10.93 -16.83
C PHE A 10 -3.30 -11.23 -15.32
N LYS A 11 -4.40 -11.00 -14.59
CA LYS A 11 -4.51 -11.31 -13.16
C LYS A 11 -4.25 -12.80 -12.88
N GLU A 12 -4.80 -13.69 -13.70
CA GLU A 12 -4.58 -15.14 -13.62
C GLU A 12 -3.10 -15.54 -13.77
N LYS A 13 -2.28 -14.71 -14.41
CA LYS A 13 -0.84 -14.95 -14.60
C LYS A 13 0.01 -14.36 -13.47
N VAL A 14 -0.37 -13.19 -12.96
CA VAL A 14 0.44 -12.46 -11.97
C VAL A 14 0.16 -12.90 -10.53
N ASP A 15 -1.09 -13.27 -10.20
CA ASP A 15 -1.45 -13.69 -8.84
C ASP A 15 -0.67 -14.95 -8.39
N PRO A 16 -0.47 -15.99 -9.24
CA PRO A 16 0.38 -17.12 -8.89
C PRO A 16 1.85 -16.74 -8.63
N GLU A 17 2.40 -15.75 -9.33
CA GLU A 17 3.77 -15.29 -9.10
C GLU A 17 3.89 -14.52 -7.77
N ILE A 18 2.86 -13.72 -7.41
CA ILE A 18 2.76 -13.10 -6.08
C ILE A 18 2.70 -14.19 -5.01
N GLU A 19 1.82 -15.18 -5.17
CA GLU A 19 1.67 -16.27 -4.21
C GLU A 19 2.96 -17.07 -4.03
N LYS A 20 3.64 -17.41 -5.13
CA LYS A 20 4.93 -18.10 -5.11
C LYS A 20 6.00 -17.29 -4.39
N TYR A 21 6.08 -15.98 -4.66
CA TYR A 21 7.03 -15.10 -3.98
C TYR A 21 6.78 -15.05 -2.47
N PHE A 22 5.53 -14.85 -2.05
CA PHE A 22 5.17 -14.84 -0.63
C PHE A 22 5.41 -16.20 0.04
N ASN A 23 5.07 -17.31 -0.61
CA ASN A 23 5.32 -18.66 -0.09
C ASN A 23 6.81 -18.88 0.23
N ARG A 24 7.70 -18.36 -0.62
CA ARG A 24 9.14 -18.43 -0.39
C ARG A 24 9.56 -17.61 0.82
N VAL A 25 9.22 -16.32 0.87
CA VAL A 25 9.65 -15.45 2.00
C VAL A 25 8.99 -15.82 3.32
N ILE A 26 7.77 -16.39 3.30
CA ILE A 26 7.12 -16.93 4.51
C ILE A 26 7.90 -18.13 5.03
N ARG A 27 8.29 -19.09 4.18
CA ARG A 27 9.11 -20.24 4.59
C ARG A 27 10.46 -19.81 5.16
N GLU A 28 11.10 -18.82 4.53
CA GLU A 28 12.36 -18.25 5.02
C GLU A 28 12.18 -17.57 6.39
N ALA A 29 11.04 -16.92 6.62
CA ALA A 29 10.71 -16.30 7.91
C ALA A 29 10.32 -17.33 8.99
N GLU A 30 9.60 -18.41 8.65
CA GLU A 30 9.20 -19.46 9.60
C GLU A 30 10.39 -20.10 10.31
N GLY A 31 11.54 -20.23 9.63
CA GLY A 31 12.77 -20.73 10.23
C GLY A 31 13.49 -19.74 11.16
N LYS A 32 13.02 -18.49 11.25
CA LYS A 32 13.70 -17.40 11.97
C LYS A 32 12.83 -16.70 13.01
N ASP A 33 11.61 -16.32 12.62
CA ASP A 33 10.69 -15.53 13.43
C ASP A 33 9.22 -15.80 13.05
N ALA A 34 8.48 -16.38 13.99
CA ALA A 34 7.08 -16.74 13.81
C ALA A 34 6.14 -15.52 13.67
N ILE A 35 6.48 -14.39 14.30
CA ILE A 35 5.70 -13.14 14.24
C ILE A 35 5.80 -12.56 12.84
N ILE A 36 7.00 -12.51 12.27
CA ILE A 36 7.23 -12.03 10.90
C ILE A 36 6.58 -12.96 9.88
N ALA A 37 6.68 -14.28 10.07
CA ALA A 37 6.00 -15.25 9.21
C ALA A 37 4.49 -15.01 9.18
N GLU A 38 3.86 -14.80 10.33
CA GLU A 38 2.42 -14.52 10.42
C GLU A 38 2.04 -13.17 9.80
N ALA A 39 2.87 -12.14 9.98
CA ALA A 39 2.70 -10.85 9.33
C ALA A 39 2.71 -10.97 7.80
N LEU A 40 3.70 -11.69 7.25
CA LEU A 40 3.84 -11.95 5.82
C LEU A 40 2.64 -12.75 5.27
N ARG A 41 2.12 -13.73 6.02
CA ARG A 41 0.88 -14.45 5.64
C ARG A 41 -0.30 -13.49 5.53
N TYR A 42 -0.42 -12.55 6.46
CA TYR A 42 -1.51 -11.59 6.45
C TYR A 42 -1.37 -10.56 5.33
N VAL A 43 -0.18 -10.03 5.10
CA VAL A 43 0.12 -9.13 3.98
C VAL A 43 -0.18 -9.81 2.64
N ARG A 44 0.27 -11.07 2.46
CA ARG A 44 -0.08 -11.88 1.28
C ARG A 44 -1.58 -11.94 1.08
N LYS A 45 -2.34 -12.19 2.16
CA LYS A 45 -3.80 -12.26 2.12
C LYS A 45 -4.41 -10.94 1.64
N ILE A 46 -3.96 -9.79 2.16
CA ILE A 46 -4.44 -8.47 1.73
C ILE A 46 -4.17 -8.24 0.24
N ILE A 47 -2.94 -8.51 -0.21
CA ILE A 47 -2.54 -8.27 -1.60
C ILE A 47 -3.35 -9.14 -2.56
N LEU A 48 -3.61 -10.40 -2.20
CA LEU A 48 -4.37 -11.34 -3.04
C LEU A 48 -5.90 -11.18 -2.95
N ALA A 49 -6.43 -10.53 -1.92
CA ALA A 49 -7.89 -10.41 -1.70
C ALA A 49 -8.63 -9.53 -2.71
N GLY A 50 -7.92 -8.78 -3.55
CA GLY A 50 -8.53 -7.89 -4.52
C GLY A 50 -7.55 -7.38 -5.58
N GLY A 51 -7.86 -6.22 -6.14
CA GLY A 51 -7.01 -5.53 -7.11
C GLY A 51 -7.15 -6.02 -8.56
N LYS A 52 -7.33 -5.06 -9.47
CA LYS A 52 -7.36 -5.28 -10.93
C LYS A 52 -5.98 -5.48 -11.56
N ARG A 53 -4.91 -5.42 -10.74
CA ARG A 53 -3.51 -5.51 -11.18
C ARG A 53 -3.14 -4.53 -12.30
N LEU A 54 -3.70 -3.33 -12.24
CA LEU A 54 -3.48 -2.29 -13.25
C LEU A 54 -2.01 -1.90 -13.38
N ARG A 55 -1.30 -1.71 -12.25
CA ARG A 55 0.10 -1.26 -12.29
C ARG A 55 1.04 -2.32 -12.86
N PRO A 56 0.96 -3.59 -12.43
CA PRO A 56 1.74 -4.66 -13.07
C PRO A 56 1.37 -4.85 -14.55
N ALA A 57 0.08 -4.74 -14.89
CA ALA A 57 -0.36 -4.82 -16.29
C ALA A 57 0.23 -3.69 -17.14
N PHE A 58 0.21 -2.44 -16.66
CA PHE A 58 0.81 -1.32 -17.39
C PHE A 58 2.32 -1.49 -17.58
N MET A 59 3.03 -1.99 -16.55
CA MET A 59 4.45 -2.32 -16.69
C MET A 59 4.67 -3.41 -17.75
N TYR A 60 3.88 -4.48 -17.69
CA TYR A 60 3.98 -5.61 -18.62
C TYR A 60 3.68 -5.21 -20.07
N TYR A 61 2.51 -4.62 -20.33
CA TYR A 61 2.12 -4.24 -21.68
C TYR A 61 2.92 -3.07 -22.22
N GLY A 62 3.33 -2.11 -21.37
CA GLY A 62 4.22 -1.03 -21.77
C GLY A 62 5.60 -1.54 -22.21
N TYR A 63 6.15 -2.52 -21.50
CA TYR A 63 7.40 -3.18 -21.88
C TYR A 63 7.28 -3.91 -23.23
N LEU A 64 6.19 -4.64 -23.46
CA LEU A 64 5.94 -5.31 -24.74
C LEU A 64 5.74 -4.31 -25.89
N ALA A 65 5.00 -3.23 -25.65
CA ALA A 65 4.77 -2.17 -26.63
C ALA A 65 6.07 -1.45 -27.01
N ALA A 66 7.03 -1.37 -26.08
CA ALA A 66 8.37 -0.85 -26.34
C ALA A 66 9.33 -1.86 -27.01
N GLY A 67 8.83 -3.03 -27.43
CA GLY A 67 9.61 -4.05 -28.15
C GLY A 67 10.28 -5.11 -27.26
N GLY A 68 10.01 -5.10 -25.95
CA GLY A 68 10.51 -6.11 -25.02
C GLY A 68 9.95 -7.51 -25.31
N ARG A 69 10.76 -8.56 -25.09
CA ARG A 69 10.40 -9.95 -25.47
C ARG A 69 10.37 -10.91 -24.27
N GLU A 70 10.96 -10.52 -23.15
CA GLU A 70 11.18 -11.36 -21.98
C GLU A 70 9.94 -11.41 -21.06
N ARG A 71 8.85 -11.99 -21.59
CA ARG A 71 7.51 -12.04 -20.96
C ARG A 71 7.54 -12.57 -19.52
N GLU A 72 8.21 -13.68 -19.26
CA GLU A 72 8.28 -14.26 -17.92
C GLU A 72 9.06 -13.37 -16.94
N LYS A 73 10.17 -12.78 -17.39
CA LYS A 73 10.99 -11.87 -16.58
C LYS A 73 10.18 -10.64 -16.20
N ILE A 74 9.46 -10.04 -17.15
CA ILE A 74 8.67 -8.83 -16.88
C ILE A 74 7.47 -9.12 -15.98
N ILE A 75 6.78 -10.28 -16.11
CA ILE A 75 5.69 -10.66 -15.20
C ILE A 75 6.23 -10.76 -13.76
N LYS A 76 7.33 -11.49 -13.55
CA LYS A 76 7.95 -11.62 -12.22
C LYS A 76 8.41 -10.29 -11.66
N THR A 77 9.01 -9.43 -12.48
CA THR A 77 9.46 -8.09 -12.04
C THR A 77 8.26 -7.19 -11.69
N SER A 78 7.15 -7.33 -12.41
CA SER A 78 5.95 -6.51 -12.24
C SER A 78 5.27 -6.68 -10.88
N ILE A 79 5.45 -7.83 -10.21
CA ILE A 79 4.96 -8.03 -8.85
C ILE A 79 5.60 -7.04 -7.87
N GLY A 80 6.83 -6.59 -8.13
CA GLY A 80 7.52 -5.59 -7.31
C GLY A 80 6.76 -4.27 -7.25
N ILE A 81 6.20 -3.82 -8.38
CA ILE A 81 5.37 -2.61 -8.42
C ILE A 81 4.04 -2.80 -7.67
N GLU A 82 3.45 -4.00 -7.71
CA GLU A 82 2.25 -4.29 -6.91
C GLU A 82 2.55 -4.21 -5.41
N LEU A 83 3.72 -4.70 -4.98
CA LEU A 83 4.14 -4.60 -3.57
C LEU A 83 4.39 -3.15 -3.16
N ILE A 84 5.06 -2.34 -3.99
CA ILE A 84 5.19 -0.90 -3.73
C ILE A 84 3.82 -0.24 -3.61
N HIS A 85 2.86 -0.61 -4.46
CA HIS A 85 1.50 -0.08 -4.33
C HIS A 85 0.82 -0.53 -3.03
N ALA A 86 0.97 -1.80 -2.65
CA ALA A 86 0.42 -2.33 -1.41
C ALA A 86 1.00 -1.62 -0.18
N PHE A 87 2.29 -1.30 -0.18
CA PHE A 87 2.92 -0.47 0.84
C PHE A 87 2.18 0.86 1.02
N LEU A 88 1.97 1.60 -0.08
CA LEU A 88 1.28 2.89 -0.05
C LEU A 88 -0.14 2.74 0.53
N LEU A 89 -0.87 1.69 0.14
CA LEU A 89 -2.22 1.43 0.67
C LEU A 89 -2.21 1.09 2.16
N ILE A 90 -1.23 0.33 2.65
CA ILE A 90 -1.11 0.00 4.08
C ILE A 90 -0.89 1.27 4.91
N HIS A 91 -0.11 2.23 4.39
CA HIS A 91 0.10 3.51 5.05
C HIS A 91 -1.13 4.42 4.92
N ASP A 92 -1.78 4.46 3.75
CA ASP A 92 -3.04 5.20 3.55
C ASP A 92 -4.13 4.71 4.51
N ASP A 93 -4.26 3.39 4.75
CA ASP A 93 -5.23 2.84 5.72
C ASP A 93 -5.07 3.41 7.14
N ILE A 94 -3.84 3.81 7.53
CA ILE A 94 -3.56 4.46 8.81
C ILE A 94 -4.00 5.94 8.77
N ILE A 95 -3.67 6.62 7.68
CA ILE A 95 -3.95 8.05 7.46
C ILE A 95 -5.46 8.28 7.44
N ASP A 96 -6.18 7.45 6.67
CA ASP A 96 -7.62 7.53 6.46
C ASP A 96 -8.42 6.88 7.61
N LYS A 97 -7.73 6.19 8.53
CA LYS A 97 -8.32 5.44 9.66
C LYS A 97 -9.29 4.35 9.19
N ASP A 98 -8.96 3.70 8.09
CA ASP A 98 -9.77 2.61 7.55
C ASP A 98 -9.64 1.34 8.41
N GLU A 99 -10.77 0.74 8.75
CA GLU A 99 -10.82 -0.57 9.42
C GLU A 99 -10.82 -1.74 8.44
N LYS A 100 -11.25 -1.51 7.19
CA LYS A 100 -11.49 -2.56 6.20
C LYS A 100 -10.95 -2.20 4.81
N ARG A 101 -10.30 -3.16 4.16
CA ARG A 101 -9.93 -3.11 2.74
C ARG A 101 -10.26 -4.43 2.06
N HIS A 102 -11.01 -4.37 0.96
CA HIS A 102 -11.51 -5.56 0.24
C HIS A 102 -12.15 -6.61 1.18
N ASN A 103 -12.99 -6.15 2.11
CA ASN A 103 -13.66 -6.95 3.15
C ASN A 103 -12.73 -7.61 4.20
N LEU A 104 -11.43 -7.36 4.14
CA LEU A 104 -10.47 -7.79 5.16
C LEU A 104 -10.18 -6.66 6.14
N ASP A 105 -9.76 -6.99 7.37
CA ASP A 105 -9.24 -5.97 8.28
C ASP A 105 -7.98 -5.34 7.68
N THR A 106 -7.82 -4.03 7.78
CA THR A 106 -6.55 -3.36 7.46
C THR A 106 -5.44 -3.86 8.40
N VAL A 107 -4.17 -3.65 8.04
CA VAL A 107 -3.05 -4.13 8.86
C VAL A 107 -3.10 -3.51 10.26
N ASN A 108 -3.29 -2.19 10.34
CA ASN A 108 -3.41 -1.47 11.61
C ASN A 108 -4.57 -2.01 12.45
N PHE A 109 -5.75 -2.22 11.86
CA PHE A 109 -6.91 -2.69 12.60
C PHE A 109 -6.76 -4.15 13.08
N ARG A 110 -6.15 -5.04 12.29
CA ARG A 110 -5.83 -6.41 12.73
C ARG A 110 -4.94 -6.39 13.96
N TYR A 111 -3.84 -5.63 13.90
CA TYR A 111 -2.88 -5.60 14.99
C TYR A 111 -3.43 -4.87 16.22
N GLU A 112 -4.31 -3.88 16.05
CA GLU A 112 -5.07 -3.30 17.16
C GLU A 112 -5.92 -4.37 17.86
N LYS A 113 -6.66 -5.20 17.12
CA LYS A 113 -7.45 -6.31 17.71
C LYS A 113 -6.58 -7.34 18.43
N LEU A 114 -5.44 -7.69 17.85
CA LEU A 114 -4.48 -8.57 18.51
C LEU A 114 -3.92 -7.93 19.78
N GLY A 115 -3.62 -6.64 19.74
CA GLY A 115 -3.16 -5.88 20.89
C GLY A 115 -4.18 -5.88 22.03
N LYS A 116 -5.45 -5.61 21.74
CA LYS A 116 -6.57 -5.70 22.71
C LYS A 116 -6.68 -7.09 23.33
N LYS A 117 -6.42 -8.15 22.57
CA LYS A 117 -6.56 -9.54 23.01
C LYS A 117 -5.39 -10.00 23.88
N PHE A 118 -4.17 -9.63 23.53
CA PHE A 118 -2.96 -10.24 24.11
C PHE A 118 -2.15 -9.31 25.01
N PHE A 119 -2.27 -7.99 24.86
CA PHE A 119 -1.47 -7.03 25.61
C PHE A 119 -2.35 -6.18 26.53
N ARG A 120 -1.97 -6.10 27.81
CA ARG A 120 -2.57 -5.18 28.80
C ARG A 120 -2.07 -3.72 28.66
N ARG A 121 -1.57 -3.33 27.48
CA ARG A 121 -1.01 -1.98 27.25
C ARG A 121 -2.12 -0.97 27.02
N GLU A 122 -1.85 0.28 27.40
CA GLU A 122 -2.83 1.38 27.44
C GLU A 122 -3.23 1.95 26.07
N ASN A 123 -2.65 1.49 24.95
CA ASN A 123 -3.04 2.00 23.62
C ASN A 123 -2.88 0.96 22.48
N PRO A 124 -3.89 0.09 22.26
CA PRO A 124 -3.85 -0.90 21.20
C PRO A 124 -3.90 -0.28 19.79
N GLY A 125 -4.50 0.91 19.63
CA GLY A 125 -4.53 1.61 18.34
C GLY A 125 -3.13 2.07 17.92
N HIS A 126 -2.35 2.62 18.85
CA HIS A 126 -0.95 2.95 18.60
C HIS A 126 -0.12 1.71 18.24
N PHE A 127 -0.35 0.57 18.91
CA PHE A 127 0.29 -0.69 18.53
C PHE A 127 -0.07 -1.10 17.10
N GLY A 128 -1.36 -1.07 16.74
CA GLY A 128 -1.83 -1.36 15.39
C GLY A 128 -1.14 -0.51 14.33
N ASN A 129 -1.16 0.81 14.51
CA ASN A 129 -0.53 1.76 13.58
C ASN A 129 0.99 1.53 13.48
N SER A 130 1.66 1.28 14.61
CA SER A 130 3.11 1.01 14.63
C SER A 130 3.46 -0.24 13.81
N MET A 131 2.70 -1.32 13.97
CA MET A 131 2.92 -2.54 13.19
C MET A 131 2.67 -2.32 11.70
N ALA A 132 1.62 -1.56 11.36
CA ALA A 132 1.29 -1.26 9.97
C ALA A 132 2.37 -0.40 9.28
N ILE A 133 2.96 0.58 9.98
CA ILE A 133 4.09 1.37 9.45
C ILE A 133 5.26 0.45 9.10
N ILE A 134 5.71 -0.35 10.07
CA ILE A 134 6.88 -1.23 9.92
C ILE A 134 6.65 -2.29 8.83
N PHE A 135 5.46 -2.89 8.76
CA PHE A 135 5.15 -3.85 7.71
C PHE A 135 4.96 -3.21 6.35
N GLY A 136 4.45 -1.98 6.27
CA GLY A 136 4.46 -1.19 5.04
C GLY A 136 5.89 -0.99 4.54
N ASP A 137 6.82 -0.60 5.40
CA ASP A 137 8.24 -0.40 5.05
C ASP A 137 8.89 -1.71 4.56
N MET A 138 8.61 -2.82 5.25
CA MET A 138 9.05 -4.15 4.83
C MET A 138 8.54 -4.50 3.43
N VAL A 139 7.26 -4.26 3.14
CA VAL A 139 6.65 -4.50 1.83
C VAL A 139 7.27 -3.61 0.75
N ALA A 140 7.58 -2.34 1.08
CA ALA A 140 8.29 -1.44 0.18
C ALA A 140 9.69 -1.97 -0.17
N ALA A 141 10.44 -2.44 0.84
CA ALA A 141 11.75 -3.05 0.65
C ALA A 141 11.68 -4.31 -0.22
N MET A 142 10.70 -5.19 0.02
CA MET A 142 10.45 -6.39 -0.77
C MET A 142 10.15 -6.06 -2.24
N GLY A 143 9.30 -5.05 -2.49
CA GLY A 143 8.97 -4.58 -3.83
C GLY A 143 10.20 -4.08 -4.60
N ASN A 144 11.05 -3.29 -3.95
CA ASN A 144 12.32 -2.83 -4.53
C ASN A 144 13.29 -4.00 -4.77
N GLN A 145 13.38 -4.95 -3.84
CA GLN A 145 14.24 -6.12 -3.97
C GLN A 145 13.87 -6.98 -5.19
N ILE A 146 12.58 -7.13 -5.49
CA ILE A 146 12.13 -7.85 -6.70
C ILE A 146 12.67 -7.19 -7.97
N VAL A 147 12.57 -5.86 -8.08
CA VAL A 147 13.08 -5.14 -9.26
C VAL A 147 14.60 -5.21 -9.32
N PHE A 148 15.26 -5.01 -8.17
CA PHE A 148 16.71 -5.05 -8.03
C PHE A 148 17.31 -6.42 -8.42
N SER A 149 16.69 -7.51 -7.99
CA SER A 149 17.12 -8.88 -8.27
C SER A 149 16.53 -9.46 -9.55
N SER A 150 16.00 -8.63 -10.46
CA SER A 150 15.44 -9.11 -11.73
C SER A 150 16.53 -9.49 -12.72
N ASP A 151 16.24 -10.47 -13.59
CA ASP A 151 17.18 -10.99 -14.60
C ASP A 151 17.35 -10.06 -15.83
N PHE A 152 17.14 -8.75 -15.64
CA PHE A 152 17.41 -7.71 -16.64
C PHE A 152 18.83 -7.19 -16.52
N SER A 153 19.31 -6.46 -17.53
CA SER A 153 20.64 -5.88 -17.46
C SER A 153 20.74 -4.87 -16.29
N PRO A 154 21.86 -4.81 -15.56
CA PRO A 154 22.02 -3.91 -14.42
C PRO A 154 21.70 -2.45 -14.76
N ALA A 155 22.06 -1.99 -15.97
CA ALA A 155 21.76 -0.65 -16.44
C ALA A 155 20.25 -0.38 -16.56
N LEU A 156 19.46 -1.37 -17.00
CA LEU A 156 18.00 -1.25 -17.06
C LEU A 156 17.39 -1.28 -15.66
N VAL A 157 17.89 -2.16 -14.78
CA VAL A 157 17.44 -2.25 -13.38
C VAL A 157 17.64 -0.93 -12.64
N VAL A 158 18.82 -0.32 -12.75
CA VAL A 158 19.11 0.98 -12.12
C VAL A 158 18.20 2.08 -12.66
N LYS A 159 18.00 2.14 -13.99
CA LYS A 159 17.07 3.12 -14.61
C LYS A 159 15.62 2.92 -14.13
N ALA A 160 15.17 1.67 -14.06
CA ALA A 160 13.83 1.32 -13.61
C ALA A 160 13.62 1.68 -12.14
N LEU A 161 14.56 1.33 -11.27
CA LEU A 161 14.52 1.71 -9.85
C LEU A 161 14.53 3.22 -9.65
N HIS A 162 15.39 3.96 -10.35
CA HIS A 162 15.41 5.42 -10.30
C HIS A 162 14.05 6.01 -10.70
N LYS A 163 13.45 5.52 -11.79
CA LYS A 163 12.13 5.96 -12.23
C LYS A 163 11.04 5.61 -11.21
N LEU A 164 11.09 4.42 -10.62
CA LEU A 164 10.18 3.98 -9.58
C LEU A 164 10.27 4.87 -8.33
N GLN A 165 11.47 5.20 -7.86
CA GLN A 165 11.66 6.12 -6.74
C GLN A 165 11.10 7.51 -7.05
N THR A 166 11.32 8.01 -8.27
CA THR A 166 10.74 9.29 -8.71
C THR A 166 9.21 9.27 -8.63
N ILE A 167 8.58 8.16 -9.05
CA ILE A 167 7.12 8.00 -8.99
C ILE A 167 6.65 7.97 -7.53
N ILE A 168 7.32 7.19 -6.67
CA ILE A 168 6.99 7.10 -5.24
C ILE A 168 7.08 8.49 -4.58
N SER A 169 8.17 9.23 -4.81
CA SER A 169 8.32 10.59 -4.28
C SER A 169 7.20 11.52 -4.73
N ALA A 170 6.82 11.48 -6.02
CA ALA A 170 5.71 12.28 -6.52
C ALA A 170 4.37 11.88 -5.89
N THR A 171 4.12 10.59 -5.67
CA THR A 171 2.93 10.09 -4.98
C THR A 171 2.87 10.57 -3.53
N VAL A 172 3.98 10.49 -2.80
CA VAL A 172 4.06 10.97 -1.40
C VAL A 172 3.80 12.47 -1.32
N VAL A 173 4.34 13.27 -2.26
CA VAL A 173 4.03 14.70 -2.35
C VAL A 173 2.54 14.94 -2.62
N GLY A 174 1.91 14.12 -3.45
CA GLY A 174 0.46 14.15 -3.69
C GLY A 174 -0.32 13.89 -2.40
N GLN A 175 -0.07 12.76 -1.75
CA GLN A 175 -0.71 12.37 -0.49
C GLN A 175 -0.57 13.45 0.60
N ALA A 176 0.63 14.00 0.78
CA ALA A 176 0.87 15.07 1.74
C ALA A 176 0.03 16.34 1.44
N LYS A 177 -0.13 16.68 0.16
CA LYS A 177 -0.96 17.81 -0.25
C LYS A 177 -2.44 17.52 0.00
N ASP A 178 -2.90 16.31 -0.27
CA ASP A 178 -4.30 15.91 -0.06
C ASP A 178 -4.68 16.04 1.43
N ILE A 179 -3.84 15.52 2.33
CA ILE A 179 -4.00 15.67 3.78
C ILE A 179 -4.04 17.17 4.18
N TYR A 180 -3.10 17.97 3.66
CA TYR A 180 -3.07 19.41 3.97
C TYR A 180 -4.34 20.14 3.51
N MET A 181 -4.84 19.79 2.32
CA MET A 181 -6.05 20.38 1.77
C MET A 181 -7.29 19.98 2.59
N GLU A 182 -7.38 18.73 3.04
CA GLU A 182 -8.47 18.25 3.88
C GLU A 182 -8.56 19.05 5.19
N TYR A 183 -7.45 19.20 5.91
CA TYR A 183 -7.40 19.98 7.16
C TYR A 183 -7.65 21.49 6.94
N LYS A 184 -7.18 22.05 5.81
CA LYS A 184 -7.46 23.45 5.46
C LYS A 184 -8.95 23.68 5.19
N GLN A 185 -9.63 22.75 4.51
CA GLN A 185 -11.07 22.82 4.31
C GLN A 185 -11.84 22.69 5.63
N PHE A 186 -11.42 21.79 6.51
CA PHE A 186 -11.99 21.65 7.85
C PHE A 186 -11.90 22.95 8.65
N THR A 187 -10.74 23.63 8.60
CA THR A 187 -10.53 24.92 9.28
C THR A 187 -11.43 26.03 8.71
N ARG A 188 -11.61 26.08 7.39
CA ARG A 188 -12.54 27.03 6.75
C ARG A 188 -13.99 26.75 7.13
N SER A 189 -14.40 25.48 7.12
CA SER A 189 -15.74 25.07 7.56
C SER A 189 -16.00 25.45 9.02
N MET A 190 -15.02 25.20 9.91
CA MET A 190 -15.11 25.58 11.32
C MET A 190 -15.26 27.09 11.51
N ASN A 191 -14.52 27.92 10.76
CA ASN A 191 -14.67 29.38 10.82
C ASN A 191 -16.06 29.84 10.35
N SER A 192 -16.66 29.19 9.36
CA SER A 192 -18.06 29.42 8.96
C SER A 192 -19.05 29.04 10.07
N TYR A 193 -18.81 27.93 10.76
CA TYR A 193 -19.65 27.42 11.86
C TYR A 193 -19.53 28.29 13.12
N VAL A 194 -18.35 28.84 13.42
CA VAL A 194 -18.14 29.76 14.55
C VAL A 194 -18.84 31.10 14.28
N ILE A 195 -18.79 31.63 13.05
CA ILE A 195 -19.53 32.84 12.67
C ILE A 195 -21.05 32.65 12.79
N CYS A 196 -21.57 31.44 12.63
CA CYS A 196 -23.00 31.15 12.80
C CYS A 196 -23.45 31.01 14.28
N LYS A 197 -22.52 30.84 15.23
CA LYS A 197 -22.85 30.74 16.67
C LYS A 197 -22.57 32.02 17.49
N THR A 198 -21.87 33.02 16.94
CA THR A 198 -21.58 34.27 17.66
C THR A 198 -22.60 35.41 17.45
N THR A 199 -23.67 35.24 16.66
CA THR A 199 -24.67 36.31 16.41
C THR A 199 -25.89 36.30 17.36
N LYS A 200 -25.79 35.68 18.54
CA LYS A 200 -26.81 35.78 19.61
C LYS A 200 -26.16 35.92 20.98
N ARG A 201 -25.60 37.11 21.27
CA ARG A 201 -25.52 37.75 22.59
C ARG A 201 -24.51 38.89 22.48
N ILE A 202 -25.01 40.12 22.29
CA ILE A 202 -24.60 41.32 23.01
C ILE A 202 -25.74 42.33 22.76
N ASN A 203 -26.68 42.37 23.70
CA ASN A 203 -27.58 43.49 23.93
C ASN A 203 -27.80 43.50 25.43
N PHE A 204 -27.05 44.34 26.13
CA PHE A 204 -27.15 44.84 27.50
C PHE A 204 -25.83 45.63 27.67
N ILE A 205 -25.77 46.94 27.92
CA ILE A 205 -26.37 47.70 29.02
C ILE A 205 -26.45 49.19 28.57
N LYS A 206 -27.54 49.88 28.92
CA LYS A 206 -27.61 51.34 29.07
C LYS A 206 -27.09 51.71 30.46
#